data_AF-W7DRY4-F1
#
_entry.id   AF-W7DRY4-F1
#
_cell.length_a   1.000
_cell.length_b   1.000
_cell.length_c   1.000
_cell.angle_alpha   90.00
_cell.angle_beta   90.00
_cell.angle_gamma   90.00
#
_symmetry.space_group_name_H-M   'P 1'
#
loop_
_entity.id
_entity.type
_entity.pdbx_description
1 polymer ?
#
loop_
_entity_poly.entity_id
_entity_poly.type
_entity_poly.pdbx_seq_one_letter_code
_entity_poly.pdbx_strand_id
1 'polypeptide(L)'
;MKIVAVTNCPAGIAHTYMVAEALERKAVSLGHTIKVETQGASGVENHLTPAEIKAADYVILALGRTISEDDYFRFSGKKVVEIKVSEALKQIETIFDDLDAKATTFGNDQAVKMGKQETPSGSVMSHLMAGVSAALPFVIGGGLLVAIANMLVQFGMPYTDMANGDPSFTWIVESIGYLGFKFMIPIMGLILPVPLGINPHLHPHF
;
A
#
# COMPACT_ATOMS: atom_id res chain seq x y z
N MET A 1 28.77 -9.05 -7.50
CA MET A 1 27.31 -8.94 -7.77
C MET A 1 27.00 -7.53 -8.24
N LYS A 2 25.93 -7.36 -9.02
CA LYS A 2 25.38 -6.06 -9.39
C LYS A 2 24.22 -5.73 -8.48
N ILE A 3 24.37 -4.65 -7.72
CA ILE A 3 23.38 -4.20 -6.76
C ILE A 3 22.90 -2.82 -7.18
N VAL A 4 21.62 -2.57 -7.05
CA VAL A 4 21.08 -1.21 -7.14
C VAL A 4 20.43 -0.87 -5.82
N ALA A 5 20.50 0.40 -5.42
CA ALA A 5 19.89 0.83 -4.18
C ALA A 5 19.12 2.13 -4.36
N VAL A 6 18.11 2.32 -3.53
CA VAL A 6 17.38 3.59 -3.41
C VAL A 6 17.43 4.03 -1.95
N THR A 7 17.85 5.27 -1.71
CA THR A 7 17.81 5.88 -0.38
C THR A 7 16.80 7.03 -0.36
N ASN A 8 15.98 7.11 0.68
CA ASN A 8 15.13 8.29 0.89
C ASN A 8 15.01 8.65 2.37
N CYS A 9 14.83 9.93 2.66
CA CYS A 9 14.53 10.40 4.00
C CYS A 9 13.63 11.65 3.94
N PRO A 10 12.41 11.62 4.51
CA PRO A 10 11.50 12.77 4.49
C PRO A 10 11.97 13.91 5.40
N ALA A 11 12.82 13.62 6.40
CA ALA A 11 13.28 14.59 7.38
C ALA A 11 14.40 15.51 6.87
N GLY A 12 15.03 15.20 5.73
CA GLY A 12 16.10 16.00 5.15
C GLY A 12 17.06 15.19 4.28
N ILE A 13 18.02 15.87 3.67
CA ILE A 13 18.95 15.27 2.70
C ILE A 13 20.12 14.51 3.32
N ALA A 14 20.48 14.81 4.58
CA ALA A 14 21.69 14.30 5.21
C ALA A 14 21.70 12.77 5.30
N HIS A 15 20.67 12.16 5.88
CA HIS A 15 20.60 10.70 6.01
C HIS A 15 20.55 9.99 4.64
N THR A 16 19.88 10.59 3.65
CA THR A 16 19.81 10.06 2.28
C THR A 16 21.19 9.90 1.66
N TYR A 17 22.04 10.94 1.74
CA TYR A 17 23.40 10.90 1.21
C TYR A 17 24.35 10.07 2.06
N MET A 18 24.27 10.19 3.39
CA MET A 18 25.13 9.41 4.30
C MET A 18 24.93 7.91 4.12
N VAL A 19 23.68 7.45 3.99
CA VAL A 19 23.38 6.04 3.73
C VAL A 19 23.85 5.63 2.34
N ALA A 20 23.63 6.48 1.33
CA ALA A 20 24.07 6.17 -0.04
C ALA A 20 25.58 5.97 -0.11
N GLU A 21 26.36 6.89 0.43
CA GLU A 21 27.82 6.80 0.45
C GLU A 21 28.30 5.59 1.28
N ALA A 22 27.65 5.30 2.41
CA ALA A 22 28.00 4.14 3.22
C ALA A 22 27.74 2.82 2.47
N LEU A 23 26.64 2.72 1.72
CA LEU A 23 26.32 1.56 0.88
C LEU A 23 27.33 1.41 -0.25
N GLU A 24 27.70 2.51 -0.90
CA GLU A 24 28.71 2.51 -1.96
C GLU A 24 30.06 2.02 -1.46
N ARG A 25 30.56 2.59 -0.37
CA ARG A 25 31.85 2.22 0.22
C ARG A 25 31.88 0.75 0.64
N LYS A 26 30.81 0.25 1.27
CA LYS A 26 30.74 -1.14 1.73
C LYS A 26 30.59 -2.14 0.57
N ALA A 27 29.79 -1.83 -0.44
CA ALA A 27 29.67 -2.70 -1.60
C ALA A 27 31.01 -2.80 -2.35
N VAL A 28 31.72 -1.67 -2.52
CA VAL A 28 33.04 -1.64 -3.16
C VAL A 28 34.07 -2.42 -2.34
N SER A 29 34.07 -2.32 -1.01
CA SER A 29 34.99 -3.09 -0.16
C SER A 29 34.77 -4.60 -0.23
N LEU A 30 33.54 -5.03 -0.53
CA LEU A 30 33.17 -6.43 -0.78
C LEU A 30 33.36 -6.86 -2.25
N GLY A 31 33.88 -5.99 -3.12
CA GLY A 31 34.08 -6.28 -4.54
C GLY A 31 32.77 -6.36 -5.34
N HIS A 32 31.72 -5.69 -4.90
CA HIS A 32 30.44 -5.59 -5.60
C HIS A 32 30.34 -4.27 -6.38
N THR A 33 29.57 -4.29 -7.47
CA THR A 33 29.20 -3.08 -8.19
C THR A 33 27.87 -2.61 -7.67
N ILE A 34 27.79 -1.36 -7.22
CA ILE A 34 26.54 -0.75 -6.74
C ILE A 34 26.29 0.58 -7.45
N LYS A 35 25.03 0.87 -7.71
CA LYS A 35 24.55 2.21 -8.06
C LYS A 35 23.43 2.61 -7.11
N VAL A 36 23.53 3.81 -6.54
CA VAL A 36 22.55 4.30 -5.56
C VAL A 36 21.81 5.50 -6.14
N GLU A 37 20.48 5.39 -6.19
CA GLU A 37 19.57 6.51 -6.46
C GLU A 37 19.16 7.17 -5.14
N THR A 38 19.34 8.48 -5.05
CA THR A 38 19.03 9.27 -3.87
C THR A 38 17.74 10.05 -4.11
N GLN A 39 16.76 9.88 -3.24
CA GLN A 39 15.46 10.56 -3.31
C GLN A 39 15.30 11.46 -2.09
N GLY A 40 15.70 12.72 -2.22
CA GLY A 40 15.67 13.73 -1.15
C GLY A 40 14.58 14.78 -1.34
N ALA A 41 14.55 15.75 -0.43
CA ALA A 41 13.71 16.95 -0.58
C ALA A 41 14.08 17.78 -1.84
N SER A 42 15.33 17.71 -2.27
CA SER A 42 15.84 18.39 -3.48
C SER A 42 15.50 17.68 -4.79
N GLY A 43 14.85 16.50 -4.74
CA GLY A 43 14.50 15.70 -5.90
C GLY A 43 15.20 14.34 -5.94
N VAL A 44 15.17 13.72 -7.12
CA VAL A 44 15.80 12.43 -7.40
C VAL A 44 17.12 12.67 -8.12
N GLU A 45 18.20 12.09 -7.62
CA GLU A 45 19.52 12.11 -8.25
C GLU A 45 20.01 10.69 -8.51
N ASN A 46 20.93 10.54 -9.47
CA ASN A 46 21.50 9.25 -9.87
C ASN A 46 20.46 8.19 -10.24
N HIS A 47 19.36 8.64 -10.85
CA HIS A 47 18.22 7.80 -11.19
C HIS A 47 18.63 6.50 -11.89
N LEU A 48 18.09 5.38 -11.41
CA LEU A 48 18.35 4.05 -11.92
C LEU A 48 17.63 3.86 -13.25
N THR A 49 18.39 3.50 -14.27
CA THR A 49 17.86 3.17 -15.59
C THR A 49 17.23 1.78 -15.58
N PRO A 50 16.26 1.50 -16.48
CA PRO A 50 15.67 0.17 -16.61
C PRO A 50 16.71 -0.93 -16.88
N ALA A 51 17.78 -0.61 -17.63
CA ALA A 51 18.85 -1.55 -17.93
C ALA A 51 19.66 -1.93 -16.68
N GLU A 52 19.95 -0.97 -15.81
CA GLU A 52 20.66 -1.19 -14.55
C GLU A 52 19.82 -2.03 -13.59
N ILE A 53 18.53 -1.73 -13.46
CA ILE A 53 17.60 -2.51 -12.63
C ILE A 53 17.49 -3.93 -13.16
N LYS A 54 17.37 -4.10 -14.48
CA LYS A 54 17.31 -5.43 -15.11
C LYS A 54 18.59 -6.24 -14.86
N ALA A 55 19.75 -5.60 -14.93
CA ALA A 55 21.04 -6.24 -14.70
C ALA A 55 21.38 -6.45 -13.22
N ALA A 56 20.61 -5.89 -12.30
CA ALA A 56 20.82 -6.05 -10.86
C ALA A 56 20.35 -7.42 -10.37
N ASP A 57 21.19 -8.02 -9.54
CA ASP A 57 20.93 -9.27 -8.80
C ASP A 57 20.02 -8.99 -7.60
N TYR A 58 20.28 -7.88 -6.89
CA TYR A 58 19.53 -7.44 -5.71
C TYR A 58 19.25 -5.93 -5.77
N VAL A 59 18.14 -5.55 -5.17
CA VAL A 59 17.73 -4.16 -4.97
C VAL A 59 17.69 -3.90 -3.47
N ILE A 60 18.39 -2.86 -2.99
CA ILE A 60 18.37 -2.44 -1.59
C ILE A 60 17.53 -1.16 -1.47
N LEU A 61 16.44 -1.20 -0.72
CA LEU A 61 15.60 -0.05 -0.46
C LEU A 61 15.83 0.43 0.98
N ALA A 62 16.56 1.53 1.14
CA ALA A 62 16.79 2.18 2.43
C ALA A 62 15.88 3.40 2.58
N LEU A 63 14.70 3.17 3.17
CA LEU A 63 13.57 4.09 3.08
C LEU A 63 13.26 4.77 4.41
N GLY A 64 13.04 6.08 4.39
CA GLY A 64 12.45 6.86 5.48
C GLY A 64 10.97 7.18 5.24
N ARG A 65 10.49 7.05 4.00
CA ARG A 65 9.08 7.09 3.59
C ARG A 65 8.84 5.98 2.55
N THR A 66 7.59 5.56 2.41
CA THR A 66 7.18 4.60 1.37
C THR A 66 7.62 5.07 -0.03
N ILE A 67 8.02 4.14 -0.89
CA ILE A 67 8.36 4.40 -2.30
C ILE A 67 7.11 4.78 -3.12
N SER A 68 7.34 5.41 -4.27
CA SER A 68 6.25 5.74 -5.20
C SER A 68 5.69 4.49 -5.90
N GLU A 69 4.50 4.58 -6.47
CA GLU A 69 3.92 3.50 -7.29
C GLU A 69 4.80 3.19 -8.52
N ASP A 70 5.42 4.22 -9.10
CA ASP A 70 6.36 4.05 -10.22
C ASP A 70 7.58 3.24 -9.81
N ASP A 71 8.15 3.53 -8.64
CA ASP A 71 9.26 2.74 -8.07
C ASP A 71 8.83 1.30 -7.81
N TYR A 72 7.60 1.09 -7.34
CA TYR A 72 7.07 -0.24 -7.12
C TYR A 72 7.04 -1.05 -8.43
N PHE A 73 6.60 -0.44 -9.53
CA PHE A 73 6.58 -1.06 -10.83
C PHE A 73 7.99 -1.35 -11.37
N ARG A 74 8.92 -0.40 -11.20
CA ARG A 74 10.33 -0.53 -11.63
C ARG A 74 11.04 -1.74 -11.01
N PHE A 75 10.78 -2.03 -9.74
CA PHE A 75 11.43 -3.12 -9.00
C PHE A 75 10.63 -4.43 -8.97
N SER A 76 9.50 -4.52 -9.67
CA SER A 76 8.69 -5.73 -9.75
C SER A 76 9.48 -6.93 -10.28
N GLY A 77 9.32 -8.08 -9.63
CA GLY A 77 10.01 -9.34 -9.91
C GLY A 77 11.46 -9.40 -9.43
N LYS A 78 11.98 -8.37 -8.78
CA LYS A 78 13.36 -8.34 -8.26
C LYS A 78 13.45 -8.80 -6.81
N LYS A 79 14.62 -9.32 -6.44
CA LYS A 79 15.00 -9.61 -5.05
C LYS A 79 15.27 -8.28 -4.34
N VAL A 80 14.36 -7.88 -3.46
CA VAL A 80 14.40 -6.61 -2.74
C VAL A 80 14.67 -6.85 -1.26
N VAL A 81 15.66 -6.11 -0.72
CA VAL A 81 15.92 -5.99 0.70
C VAL A 81 15.47 -4.59 1.13
N GLU A 82 14.42 -4.52 1.94
CA GLU A 82 13.91 -3.26 2.48
C GLU A 82 14.42 -3.05 3.90
N ILE A 83 14.94 -1.85 4.18
CA ILE A 83 15.42 -1.43 5.49
C ILE A 83 15.01 0.02 5.75
N LYS A 84 14.76 0.37 7.01
CA LYS A 84 14.54 1.77 7.38
C LYS A 84 15.84 2.56 7.22
N VAL A 85 15.77 3.76 6.65
CA VAL A 85 16.95 4.63 6.46
C VAL A 85 17.66 4.94 7.80
N SER A 86 16.90 5.02 8.90
CA SER A 86 17.42 5.22 10.26
C SER A 86 18.20 4.02 10.82
N GLU A 87 17.98 2.83 10.28
CA GLU A 87 18.64 1.58 10.67
C GLU A 87 19.75 1.21 9.69
N ALA A 88 19.66 1.66 8.43
CA ALA A 88 20.61 1.35 7.36
C ALA A 88 22.06 1.68 7.72
N LEU A 89 22.32 2.84 8.36
CA LEU A 89 23.68 3.19 8.81
C LEU A 89 24.22 2.23 9.88
N LYS A 90 23.37 1.77 10.81
CA LYS A 90 23.78 0.87 11.90
C LYS A 90 24.05 -0.54 11.41
N GLN A 91 23.35 -0.94 10.36
CA GLN A 91 23.43 -2.28 9.78
C GLN A 91 24.30 -2.33 8.53
N ILE A 92 25.07 -1.27 8.22
CA ILE A 92 25.86 -1.21 6.99
C ILE A 92 26.85 -2.37 6.88
N GLU A 93 27.40 -2.81 8.02
CA GLU A 93 28.34 -3.91 8.06
C GLU A 93 27.70 -5.25 7.73
N THR A 94 26.42 -5.44 8.05
CA THR A 94 25.70 -6.73 7.99
C THR A 94 24.62 -6.80 6.91
N ILE A 95 24.33 -5.70 6.22
CA ILE A 95 23.28 -5.64 5.21
C ILE A 95 23.61 -6.52 4.00
N PHE A 96 24.90 -6.66 3.67
CA PHE A 96 25.38 -7.44 2.53
C PHE A 96 25.64 -8.92 2.86
N ASP A 97 25.76 -9.31 4.13
CA ASP A 97 26.16 -10.67 4.52
C ASP A 97 25.11 -11.73 4.18
N ASP A 98 23.82 -11.39 4.35
CA ASP A 98 22.68 -12.32 4.20
C ASP A 98 21.62 -11.78 3.24
N LEU A 99 22.03 -11.28 2.06
CA LEU A 99 21.09 -10.72 1.08
C LEU A 99 20.03 -11.73 0.63
N ASP A 100 20.36 -13.01 0.48
CA ASP A 100 19.39 -14.04 0.07
C ASP A 100 18.34 -14.33 1.14
N ALA A 101 18.72 -14.34 2.41
CA ALA A 101 17.78 -14.59 3.51
C ALA A 101 16.88 -13.38 3.77
N LYS A 102 17.38 -12.17 3.52
CA LYS A 102 16.65 -10.91 3.73
C LYS A 102 15.85 -10.48 2.51
N ALA A 103 16.16 -10.98 1.31
CA ALA A 103 15.49 -10.57 0.10
C ALA A 103 14.09 -11.18 -0.04
N THR A 104 13.13 -10.34 -0.39
CA THR A 104 11.79 -10.73 -0.77
C THR A 104 11.58 -10.42 -2.25
N THR A 105 10.85 -11.26 -2.98
CA THR A 105 10.55 -10.97 -4.39
C THR A 105 9.47 -9.90 -4.44
N PHE A 106 9.83 -8.71 -4.89
CA PHE A 106 8.87 -7.62 -5.07
C PHE A 106 7.86 -7.99 -6.15
N GLY A 107 6.57 -7.68 -5.95
CA GLY A 107 5.56 -7.82 -7.01
C GLY A 107 4.92 -9.20 -7.21
N ASN A 108 5.27 -10.25 -6.45
CA ASN A 108 4.60 -11.56 -6.58
C ASN A 108 3.34 -11.71 -5.70
N ASP A 109 2.80 -10.59 -5.21
CA ASP A 109 1.65 -10.58 -4.31
C ASP A 109 0.75 -9.38 -4.64
N GLN A 110 0.26 -9.35 -5.87
CA GLN A 110 -0.87 -8.51 -6.28
C GLN A 110 -2.18 -9.28 -6.06
N ALA A 111 -2.40 -9.74 -4.84
CA ALA A 111 -3.73 -9.58 -4.28
C ALA A 111 -3.82 -8.11 -3.87
N VAL A 112 -4.67 -7.35 -4.54
CA VAL A 112 -5.04 -5.95 -4.25
C VAL A 112 -4.78 -5.60 -2.77
N LYS A 113 -3.62 -5.04 -2.46
CA LYS A 113 -3.29 -4.63 -1.09
C LYS A 113 -4.01 -3.33 -0.84
N MET A 114 -5.22 -3.44 -0.30
CA MET A 114 -5.90 -2.34 0.38
C MET A 114 -4.92 -1.66 1.32
N GLY A 115 -4.84 -0.33 1.25
CA GLY A 115 -3.94 0.48 2.07
C GLY A 115 -4.06 0.06 3.54
N LYS A 116 -2.98 -0.49 4.09
CA LYS A 116 -2.91 -0.87 5.50
C LYS A 116 -2.67 0.41 6.30
N GLN A 117 -3.76 1.05 6.72
CA GLN A 117 -3.70 2.19 7.62
C GLN A 117 -3.36 1.66 9.02
N GLU A 118 -2.17 1.99 9.53
CA GLU A 118 -1.72 1.58 10.85
C GLU A 118 -2.64 2.17 11.92
N THR A 119 -3.44 1.34 12.58
CA THR A 119 -4.21 1.72 13.76
C THR A 119 -3.28 1.81 14.98
N PRO A 120 -3.19 2.97 15.66
CA PRO A 120 -2.40 3.08 16.88
C PRO A 120 -2.93 2.14 17.95
N SER A 121 -2.13 1.20 18.44
CA SER A 121 -2.56 0.21 19.43
C SER A 121 -2.74 0.83 20.82
N GLY A 122 -3.93 0.72 21.43
CA GLY A 122 -4.11 0.85 22.88
C GLY A 122 -5.27 1.71 23.41
N SER A 123 -6.22 2.17 22.58
CA SER A 123 -7.30 3.08 23.01
C SER A 123 -8.67 2.63 22.53
N VAL A 124 -9.75 2.97 23.24
CA VAL A 124 -11.13 2.82 22.72
C VAL A 124 -11.28 3.46 21.33
N MET A 125 -10.52 4.54 21.09
CA MET A 125 -10.42 5.22 19.80
C MET A 125 -9.80 4.33 18.70
N SER A 126 -8.88 3.42 19.03
CA SER A 126 -8.26 2.53 18.05
C SER A 126 -9.22 1.44 17.57
N HIS A 127 -10.14 0.99 18.43
CA HIS A 127 -11.20 0.04 18.03
C HIS A 127 -12.27 0.70 17.17
N LEU A 128 -12.64 1.94 17.49
CA LEU A 128 -13.55 2.72 16.65
C LEU A 128 -12.93 2.99 15.26
N MET A 129 -11.66 3.40 15.23
CA MET A 129 -10.93 3.66 13.99
C MET A 129 -10.69 2.39 13.16
N ALA A 130 -10.50 1.24 13.82
CA ALA A 130 -10.44 -0.05 13.14
C ALA A 130 -11.77 -0.42 12.46
N GLY A 131 -12.90 -0.19 13.13
CA GLY A 131 -14.24 -0.43 12.57
C GLY A 131 -14.53 0.45 11.35
N VAL A 132 -14.21 1.74 11.42
CA VAL A 132 -14.38 2.66 10.27
C VAL A 132 -13.45 2.27 9.12
N SER A 133 -12.19 1.96 9.41
CA SER A 133 -11.20 1.59 8.39
C SER A 133 -11.56 0.30 7.66
N ALA A 134 -12.15 -0.67 8.35
CA ALA A 134 -12.59 -1.93 7.73
C ALA A 134 -13.84 -1.78 6.86
N ALA A 135 -14.71 -0.81 7.14
CA ALA A 135 -15.88 -0.52 6.32
C ALA A 135 -15.55 0.32 5.08
N LEU A 136 -14.46 1.08 5.12
CA LEU A 136 -14.07 2.04 4.08
C LEU A 136 -14.02 1.46 2.65
N PRO A 137 -13.47 0.25 2.40
CA PRO A 137 -13.42 -0.30 1.04
C PRO A 137 -14.81 -0.61 0.46
N PHE A 138 -15.76 -1.01 1.30
CA PHE A 138 -17.14 -1.31 0.87
C PHE A 138 -17.91 -0.03 0.56
N VAL A 139 -17.68 1.02 1.35
CA VAL A 139 -18.29 2.35 1.14
C VAL A 139 -17.74 3.00 -0.14
N ILE A 140 -16.42 2.97 -0.34
CA ILE A 140 -15.79 3.53 -1.54
C ILE A 140 -16.22 2.74 -2.79
N GLY A 141 -16.16 1.41 -2.74
CA GLY A 141 -16.59 0.55 -3.84
C GLY A 141 -18.08 0.72 -4.18
N GLY A 142 -18.95 0.76 -3.16
CA GLY A 142 -20.38 0.97 -3.33
C GLY A 142 -20.70 2.35 -3.94
N GLY A 143 -20.05 3.40 -3.46
CA GLY A 143 -20.23 4.76 -3.98
C GLY A 143 -19.77 4.92 -5.42
N LEU A 144 -18.67 4.28 -5.79
CA LEU A 144 -18.19 4.27 -7.18
C LEU A 144 -19.19 3.56 -8.11
N LEU A 145 -19.75 2.43 -7.68
CA LEU A 145 -20.76 1.70 -8.47
C LEU A 145 -22.05 2.52 -8.65
N VAL A 146 -22.54 3.18 -7.60
CA VAL A 146 -23.71 4.07 -7.68
C VAL A 146 -23.43 5.26 -8.60
N ALA A 147 -22.23 5.86 -8.52
CA ALA A 147 -21.84 6.97 -9.39
C ALA A 147 -21.80 6.55 -10.87
N ILE A 148 -21.22 5.39 -11.18
CA ILE A 148 -21.16 4.84 -12.53
C ILE A 148 -22.57 4.49 -13.04
N ALA A 149 -23.42 3.88 -12.22
CA ALA A 149 -24.78 3.55 -12.61
C ALA A 149 -25.59 4.81 -12.98
N ASN A 150 -25.53 5.85 -12.14
CA ASN A 150 -26.21 7.12 -12.40
C ASN A 150 -25.66 7.84 -13.63
N MET A 151 -24.34 7.80 -13.84
CA MET A 151 -23.72 8.32 -15.05
C MET A 151 -24.26 7.59 -16.30
N LEU A 152 -24.32 6.25 -16.29
CA LEU A 152 -24.82 5.45 -17.41
C LEU A 152 -26.30 5.74 -17.72
N VAL A 153 -27.14 5.94 -16.69
CA VAL A 153 -28.53 6.37 -16.86
C VAL A 153 -28.60 7.75 -17.52
N GLN A 154 -27.72 8.69 -17.13
CA GLN A 154 -27.63 10.01 -17.75
C GLN A 154 -27.20 9.95 -19.23
N PHE A 155 -26.43 8.94 -19.62
CA PHE A 155 -26.08 8.65 -21.02
C PHE A 155 -27.18 7.91 -21.81
N GLY A 156 -28.35 7.69 -21.21
CA GLY A 156 -29.52 7.12 -21.88
C GLY A 156 -29.66 5.61 -21.77
N MET A 157 -28.90 4.95 -20.88
CA MET A 157 -29.15 3.55 -20.56
C MET A 157 -30.49 3.38 -19.83
N PRO A 158 -31.27 2.33 -20.14
CA PRO A 158 -32.56 2.09 -19.51
C PRO A 158 -32.37 1.89 -18.00
N TYR A 159 -33.32 2.39 -17.21
CA TYR A 159 -33.40 2.17 -15.78
C TYR A 159 -34.73 1.48 -15.46
N THR A 160 -34.69 0.16 -15.37
CA THR A 160 -35.83 -0.68 -15.00
C THR A 160 -35.51 -1.41 -13.70
N ASP A 161 -36.38 -1.19 -12.72
CA ASP A 161 -36.41 -1.90 -11.44
C ASP A 161 -37.18 -3.23 -11.60
N MET A 162 -36.88 -4.20 -10.74
CA MET A 162 -37.57 -5.50 -10.59
C MET A 162 -39.09 -5.37 -10.42
N ALA A 163 -39.59 -4.22 -9.94
CA ALA A 163 -41.03 -3.97 -9.81
C ALA A 163 -41.73 -3.71 -11.16
N ASN A 164 -41.00 -3.26 -12.18
CA ASN A 164 -41.56 -2.78 -13.45
C ASN A 164 -41.18 -3.65 -14.67
N GLY A 165 -40.46 -4.75 -14.47
CA GLY A 165 -40.05 -5.68 -15.53
C GLY A 165 -38.68 -6.32 -15.28
N ASP A 166 -38.03 -6.78 -16.35
CA ASP A 166 -36.66 -7.31 -16.26
C ASP A 166 -35.70 -6.22 -15.79
N PRO A 167 -34.87 -6.50 -14.77
CA PRO A 167 -33.98 -5.51 -14.19
C PRO A 167 -32.92 -5.09 -15.20
N SER A 168 -32.80 -3.79 -15.41
CA SER A 168 -31.74 -3.21 -16.23
C SER A 168 -30.37 -3.41 -15.58
N PHE A 169 -29.33 -3.51 -16.41
CA PHE A 169 -27.96 -3.59 -15.93
C PHE A 169 -27.59 -2.41 -15.01
N THR A 170 -28.06 -1.20 -15.32
CA THR A 170 -27.83 0.01 -14.51
C THR A 170 -28.44 -0.13 -13.11
N TRP A 171 -29.67 -0.62 -13.02
CA TRP A 171 -30.35 -0.88 -11.74
C TRP A 171 -29.65 -1.96 -10.92
N ILE A 172 -29.16 -3.03 -11.55
CA ILE A 172 -28.41 -4.09 -10.87
C ILE A 172 -27.09 -3.53 -10.29
N VAL A 173 -26.34 -2.78 -11.09
CA VAL A 173 -25.08 -2.15 -10.66
C VAL A 173 -25.31 -1.16 -9.52
N GLU A 174 -26.36 -0.34 -9.62
CA GLU A 174 -26.76 0.58 -8.55
C GLU A 174 -27.17 -0.17 -7.28
N SER A 175 -27.95 -1.24 -7.40
CA SER A 175 -28.41 -2.07 -6.28
C SER A 175 -27.25 -2.75 -5.56
N ILE A 176 -26.25 -3.26 -6.29
CA ILE A 176 -25.02 -3.79 -5.71
C ILE A 176 -24.25 -2.69 -4.99
N GLY A 177 -24.20 -1.49 -5.57
CA GLY A 177 -23.60 -0.32 -4.93
C GLY A 177 -24.25 0.01 -3.58
N TYR A 178 -25.59 0.09 -3.54
CA TYR A 178 -26.36 0.28 -2.31
C TYR A 178 -26.21 -0.86 -1.31
N LEU A 179 -26.06 -2.09 -1.78
CA LEU A 179 -25.81 -3.24 -0.92
C LEU A 179 -24.43 -3.12 -0.24
N GLY A 180 -23.42 -2.60 -0.94
CA GLY A 180 -22.12 -2.26 -0.36
C GLY A 180 -22.23 -1.27 0.82
N PHE A 181 -23.08 -0.25 0.70
CA PHE A 181 -23.37 0.65 1.82
C PHE A 181 -24.12 -0.04 2.97
N LYS A 182 -25.04 -0.96 2.69
CA LYS A 182 -25.75 -1.74 3.72
C LYS A 182 -24.82 -2.67 4.49
N PHE A 183 -23.75 -3.19 3.86
CA PHE A 183 -22.74 -3.99 4.53
C PHE A 183 -21.84 -3.21 5.52
N MET A 184 -21.85 -1.86 5.48
CA MET A 184 -21.11 -1.03 6.43
C MET A 184 -21.53 -1.30 7.89
N ILE A 185 -22.83 -1.39 8.16
CA ILE A 185 -23.38 -1.57 9.51
C ILE A 185 -22.93 -2.90 10.16
N PRO A 186 -23.09 -4.08 9.51
CA PRO A 186 -22.64 -5.34 10.10
C PRO A 186 -21.11 -5.42 10.22
N ILE A 187 -20.34 -4.83 9.31
CA ILE A 187 -18.87 -4.82 9.38
C ILE A 187 -18.39 -3.99 10.57
N MET A 188 -18.98 -2.82 10.80
CA MET A 188 -18.68 -2.02 11.99
C MET A 188 -19.11 -2.74 13.28
N GLY A 189 -20.26 -3.42 13.28
CA GLY A 189 -20.74 -4.19 14.42
C GLY A 189 -19.87 -5.39 14.79
N LEU A 190 -19.19 -6.00 13.82
CA LEU A 190 -18.32 -7.17 14.04
C LEU A 190 -16.96 -6.80 14.66
N ILE A 191 -16.44 -5.61 14.39
CA ILE A 191 -15.08 -5.20 14.75
C ILE A 191 -15.04 -4.39 16.05
N LEU A 192 -16.17 -3.80 16.44
CA LEU A 192 -16.29 -3.15 17.74
C LEU A 192 -16.41 -4.24 18.83
N PRO A 193 -15.41 -4.40 19.74
CA PRO A 193 -15.62 -5.20 20.92
C PRO A 193 -16.76 -4.57 21.72
N VAL A 194 -17.65 -5.38 22.28
CA VAL A 194 -18.74 -4.93 23.15
C VAL A 194 -18.18 -4.69 24.57
N PRO A 195 -17.81 -3.44 24.93
CA PRO A 195 -18.00 -3.01 26.32
C PRO A 195 -18.54 -1.57 26.38
N LEU A 196 -19.43 -1.19 25.48
CA LEU A 196 -20.34 -0.06 25.67
C LEU A 196 -21.71 -0.68 25.91
N GLY A 197 -22.30 -0.46 27.08
CA GLY A 197 -23.51 -1.12 27.59
C GLY A 197 -24.80 -0.87 26.79
N ILE A 198 -24.77 -1.16 25.50
CA ILE A 198 -25.91 -1.32 24.61
C ILE A 198 -26.02 -2.82 24.35
N ASN A 199 -26.95 -3.43 25.08
CA ASN A 199 -27.27 -4.85 25.01
C ASN A 199 -27.39 -5.32 23.54
N PRO A 200 -26.80 -6.48 23.19
CA PRO A 200 -27.04 -7.18 21.92
C PRO A 200 -28.50 -7.64 21.71
N HIS A 201 -29.40 -7.27 22.62
CA HIS A 201 -30.80 -7.71 22.70
C HIS A 201 -31.82 -6.57 22.48
N LEU A 202 -31.41 -5.38 22.05
CA LEU A 202 -32.33 -4.24 21.85
C LEU A 202 -32.25 -3.60 20.46
N HIS A 203 -32.20 -4.43 19.43
CA HIS A 203 -32.90 -4.10 18.19
C HIS A 203 -33.53 -5.40 17.63
N PRO A 204 -34.76 -5.74 18.02
CA PRO A 204 -35.67 -6.31 17.04
C PRO A 204 -35.98 -5.23 16.00
N HIS A 205 -36.65 -5.63 14.92
CA HIS A 205 -37.14 -4.84 13.79
C HIS A 205 -36.29 -4.96 12.51
N PHE A 206 -36.70 -5.95 11.72
CA PHE A 206 -37.11 -5.84 10.30
C PHE A 206 -36.31 -4.91 9.39
#